data_AF-A3A5R3-F1
#
_entry.id   AF-A3A5R3-F1
#
_cell.length_a   1.000
_cell.length_b   1.000
_cell.length_c   1.000
_cell.angle_alpha   90.00
_cell.angle_beta   90.00
_cell.angle_gamma   90.00
#
_symmetry.space_group_name_H-M   'P 1'
#
loop_
_entity.id
_entity.type
_entity.pdbx_description
1 polymer ?
#
loop_
_entity_poly.entity_id
_entity_poly.type
_entity_poly.pdbx_seq_one_letter_code
_entity_poly.pdbx_strand_id
1 'polypeptide(L)'
;MATAAGGVEAERSGADERLLGSGSDEMGTFLAMAALTFQVMLLGGAVVAGGCNDTRRSSVPAIFLFGDGALDVGNNQYLPSSEAGDPIRADHPFYGIDFPGGNATGRVSNGYTMADFIGN
;
A
#
# COMPACT_ATOMS: atom_id res chain seq x y z
N MET A 1 5.74 96.32 -35.89
CA MET A 1 4.68 95.99 -36.87
C MET A 1 5.16 94.79 -37.67
N ALA A 2 4.56 93.62 -37.38
CA ALA A 2 4.53 92.32 -38.09
C ALA A 2 5.70 91.84 -38.98
N THR A 3 6.20 90.62 -38.70
CA THR A 3 6.12 89.40 -39.55
C THR A 3 7.27 88.43 -39.17
N ALA A 4 7.07 87.49 -38.24
CA ALA A 4 6.44 86.17 -38.37
C ALA A 4 7.28 85.13 -39.16
N ALA A 5 7.93 84.26 -38.37
CA ALA A 5 8.11 82.81 -38.54
C ALA A 5 8.72 82.27 -39.84
N GLY A 6 10.02 81.99 -39.80
CA GLY A 6 10.69 81.06 -40.71
C GLY A 6 11.17 79.81 -39.95
N GLY A 7 10.78 78.64 -40.46
CA GLY A 7 11.55 77.40 -40.37
C GLY A 7 11.59 76.68 -39.02
N VAL A 8 10.56 75.88 -38.72
CA VAL A 8 10.74 74.70 -37.87
C VAL A 8 11.20 73.58 -38.80
N GLU A 9 12.51 73.32 -38.85
CA GLU A 9 13.05 72.10 -39.44
C GLU A 9 12.39 70.90 -38.75
N ALA A 10 11.61 70.15 -39.53
CA ALA A 10 11.05 68.88 -39.12
C ALA A 10 12.19 67.89 -38.84
N GLU A 11 12.43 67.63 -37.56
CA GLU A 11 13.21 66.49 -37.08
C GLU A 11 12.48 65.21 -37.50
N ARG A 12 12.84 64.72 -38.70
CA ARG A 12 12.47 63.40 -39.17
C ARG A 12 13.32 62.37 -38.43
N SER A 13 12.65 61.26 -38.10
CA SER A 13 13.22 59.91 -37.97
C SER A 13 13.71 59.53 -36.57
N GLY A 14 12.90 58.73 -35.87
CA GLY A 14 13.41 57.87 -34.81
C GLY A 14 12.47 57.53 -33.67
N ALA A 15 11.16 57.40 -33.89
CA ALA A 15 10.27 56.98 -32.80
C ALA A 15 8.97 56.33 -33.28
N ASP A 16 9.02 55.31 -34.14
CA ASP A 16 7.85 54.45 -34.36
C ASP A 16 8.22 53.01 -34.75
N GLU A 17 9.04 52.34 -33.93
CA GLU A 17 9.40 50.93 -34.15
C GLU A 17 9.28 50.08 -32.86
N ARG A 18 8.75 50.65 -31.76
CA ARG A 18 8.73 49.98 -30.43
C ARG A 18 7.37 49.40 -30.01
N LEU A 19 6.40 49.28 -30.91
CA LEU A 19 5.06 48.81 -30.56
C LEU A 19 4.52 47.64 -31.40
N LEU A 20 5.39 46.93 -32.14
CA LEU A 20 5.01 45.74 -32.94
C LEU A 20 5.85 44.50 -32.62
N GLY A 21 6.18 44.26 -31.35
CA GLY A 21 6.96 43.09 -30.94
C GLY A 21 6.66 42.65 -29.51
N SER A 22 5.44 42.17 -29.26
CA SER A 22 5.09 41.50 -27.99
C SER A 22 3.91 40.56 -28.22
N GLY A 23 4.12 39.53 -29.03
CA GLY A 23 3.11 38.49 -29.25
C GLY A 23 3.74 37.13 -29.59
N SER A 24 4.85 37.14 -30.34
CA SER A 24 5.68 35.95 -30.60
C SER A 24 6.42 35.45 -29.36
N ASP A 25 6.81 36.37 -28.48
CA ASP A 25 7.73 36.06 -27.39
C ASP A 25 7.01 35.39 -26.23
N GLU A 26 5.74 35.75 -26.00
CA GLU A 26 4.90 35.09 -25.00
C GLU A 26 4.55 33.67 -25.44
N MET A 27 4.12 33.49 -26.69
CA MET A 27 3.83 32.16 -27.26
C MET A 27 5.08 31.26 -27.25
N GLY A 28 6.25 31.83 -27.59
CA GLY A 28 7.53 31.12 -27.52
C GLY A 28 7.92 30.72 -26.10
N THR A 29 7.67 31.60 -25.12
CA THR A 29 7.97 31.34 -23.70
C THR A 29 7.06 30.25 -23.13
N PHE A 30 5.76 30.26 -23.47
CA PHE A 30 4.84 29.19 -23.07
C PHE A 30 5.24 27.83 -23.68
N LEU A 31 5.61 27.81 -24.95
CA LEU A 31 6.04 26.58 -25.63
C LEU A 31 7.36 26.05 -25.05
N ALA A 32 8.29 26.92 -24.69
CA ALA A 32 9.55 26.56 -24.05
C ALA A 32 9.35 25.98 -22.64
N MET A 33 8.46 26.57 -21.83
CA MET A 33 8.10 26.06 -20.50
C MET A 33 7.40 24.69 -20.58
N ALA A 34 6.52 24.50 -21.56
CA ALA A 34 5.84 23.22 -21.80
C ALA A 34 6.82 22.12 -22.26
N ALA A 35 7.77 22.46 -23.13
CA ALA A 35 8.82 21.52 -23.56
C ALA A 35 9.72 21.12 -22.38
N LEU A 36 10.16 22.09 -21.57
CA LEU A 36 11.03 21.85 -20.41
C LEU A 36 10.37 20.95 -19.38
N THR A 37 9.10 21.20 -19.04
CA THR A 37 8.36 20.33 -18.10
C THR A 37 8.14 18.93 -18.67
N PHE A 38 7.85 18.80 -19.97
CA PHE A 38 7.75 17.50 -20.64
C PHE A 38 9.09 16.74 -20.65
N GLN A 39 10.21 17.43 -20.87
CA GLN A 39 11.56 16.85 -20.82
C GLN A 39 11.96 16.44 -19.40
N VAL A 40 11.60 17.23 -18.39
CA VAL A 40 11.78 16.87 -16.97
C VAL A 40 10.90 15.67 -16.58
N MET A 41 9.68 15.57 -17.13
CA MET A 41 8.82 14.39 -16.93
C MET A 41 9.36 13.14 -17.64
N LEU A 42 9.94 13.28 -18.83
CA LEU A 42 10.62 12.19 -19.55
C LEU A 42 11.90 11.72 -18.84
N LEU A 43 12.65 12.63 -18.21
CA LEU A 43 13.90 12.32 -17.51
C LEU A 43 13.71 11.95 -16.03
N GLY A 44 12.65 12.41 -15.38
CA GLY A 44 12.40 12.26 -13.94
C GLY A 44 11.26 11.31 -13.56
N GLY A 45 10.56 10.73 -14.53
CA GLY A 45 9.37 9.88 -14.34
C GLY A 45 9.63 8.47 -13.79
N ALA A 46 10.63 8.28 -12.92
CA ALA A 46 10.93 6.98 -12.33
C ALA A 46 11.40 7.05 -10.86
N VAL A 47 10.84 7.96 -10.04
CA VAL A 47 11.00 7.90 -8.57
C VAL A 47 9.74 7.36 -7.89
N VAL A 48 9.05 6.43 -8.55
CA VAL A 48 8.01 5.60 -7.93
C VAL A 48 8.21 4.17 -8.41
N ALA A 49 8.97 3.39 -7.65
CA ALA A 49 8.82 1.94 -7.44
C ALA A 49 10.15 1.36 -6.92
N GLY A 50 10.23 1.18 -5.60
CA GLY A 50 11.39 0.53 -5.02
C GLY A 50 11.35 0.31 -3.51
N GLY A 51 10.17 0.40 -2.88
CA GLY A 51 10.00 -0.20 -1.56
C GLY A 51 9.84 -1.70 -1.77
N CYS A 52 10.90 -2.47 -1.56
CA CYS A 52 10.73 -3.91 -1.33
C CYS A 52 9.97 -4.04 0.00
N ASN A 53 8.70 -4.40 -0.08
CA ASN A 53 8.03 -5.03 1.07
C ASN A 53 8.79 -6.33 1.32
N ASP A 54 9.77 -6.30 2.22
CA ASP A 54 10.40 -7.51 2.73
C ASP A 54 9.34 -8.25 3.55
N THR A 55 8.51 -9.03 2.87
CA THR A 55 7.58 -9.96 3.49
C THR A 55 8.34 -11.16 4.04
N ARG A 56 9.38 -10.93 4.86
CA ARG A 56 9.88 -12.00 5.72
C ARG A 56 8.78 -12.28 6.72
N ARG A 57 7.98 -13.29 6.42
CA ARG A 57 7.13 -13.93 7.40
C ARG A 57 8.09 -14.46 8.46
N SER A 58 8.19 -13.77 9.59
CA SER A 58 8.92 -14.25 10.74
C SER A 58 8.28 -15.59 11.12
N SER A 59 8.95 -16.69 10.76
CA SER A 59 8.46 -18.03 11.10
C SER A 59 8.69 -18.21 12.59
N VAL A 60 7.59 -18.27 13.34
CA VAL A 60 7.64 -18.62 14.76
C VAL A 60 7.98 -20.11 14.82
N PRO A 61 9.11 -20.50 15.44
CA PRO A 61 9.59 -21.88 15.39
C PRO A 61 8.67 -22.89 16.10
N ALA A 62 7.94 -22.45 17.13
CA ALA A 62 6.92 -23.24 17.82
C ALA A 62 6.02 -22.34 18.68
N ILE A 63 4.78 -22.77 18.91
CA ILE A 63 3.83 -22.10 19.81
C ILE A 63 3.35 -23.12 20.83
N PHE A 64 3.54 -22.81 22.12
CA PHE A 64 3.04 -23.63 23.22
C PHE A 64 1.76 -23.00 23.76
N LEU A 65 0.65 -23.74 23.69
CA LEU A 65 -0.65 -23.28 24.17
C LEU A 65 -1.00 -24.05 25.45
N PHE A 66 -1.30 -23.31 26.51
CA PHE A 66 -1.79 -23.84 27.78
C PHE A 66 -3.22 -23.35 28.00
N GLY A 67 -4.11 -24.24 28.40
CA GLY A 67 -5.52 -23.90 28.63
C GLY A 67 -6.35 -25.11 29.03
N ASP A 68 -7.64 -25.04 28.71
CA ASP A 68 -8.63 -26.09 28.96
C ASP A 68 -8.94 -26.88 27.68
N GLY A 69 -10.06 -27.61 27.70
CA GLY A 69 -10.53 -28.38 26.56
C GLY A 69 -10.66 -27.57 25.26
N ALA A 70 -10.94 -26.26 25.30
CA ALA A 70 -11.13 -25.45 24.09
C ALA A 70 -9.85 -25.31 23.24
N LEU A 71 -8.68 -25.55 23.84
CA LEU A 71 -7.38 -25.56 23.16
C LEU A 71 -6.84 -26.98 22.95
N ASP A 72 -7.57 -28.01 23.38
CA ASP A 72 -7.15 -29.40 23.27
C ASP A 72 -7.26 -29.90 21.82
N VAL A 73 -6.13 -30.28 21.25
CA VAL A 73 -6.02 -30.87 19.89
C VAL A 73 -6.06 -32.40 19.90
N GLY A 74 -6.31 -33.01 21.06
CA GLY A 74 -6.32 -34.45 21.25
C GLY A 74 -5.21 -34.95 22.18
N ASN A 75 -4.79 -34.13 23.15
CA ASN A 75 -3.82 -34.51 24.17
C ASN A 75 -4.46 -35.42 25.22
N ASN A 76 -5.74 -35.21 25.55
CA ASN A 76 -6.41 -35.93 26.63
C ASN A 76 -6.62 -37.43 26.35
N GLN A 77 -6.53 -37.88 25.10
CA GLN A 77 -6.64 -39.32 24.74
C GLN A 77 -5.47 -40.13 25.28
N TYR A 78 -4.32 -39.48 25.51
CA TYR A 78 -3.11 -40.13 25.98
C TYR A 78 -2.93 -40.03 27.49
N LEU A 79 -3.81 -39.30 28.20
CA LEU A 79 -3.75 -39.17 29.64
C LEU A 79 -4.32 -40.43 30.31
N PRO A 80 -3.57 -41.04 31.26
CA PRO A 80 -4.11 -42.10 32.09
C PRO A 80 -5.07 -41.51 33.12
N SER A 81 -6.01 -42.34 33.56
CA SER A 81 -6.82 -42.08 34.75
C SER A 81 -5.91 -41.85 35.95
N SER A 82 -6.22 -40.86 36.77
CA SER A 82 -5.40 -40.50 37.93
C SER A 82 -6.27 -40.36 39.19
N GLU A 83 -5.62 -40.18 40.34
CA GLU A 83 -6.27 -39.85 41.61
C GLU A 83 -7.16 -38.58 41.51
N ALA A 84 -6.87 -37.68 40.57
CA ALA A 84 -7.65 -36.47 40.32
C ALA A 84 -8.90 -36.71 39.45
N GLY A 85 -9.08 -37.93 38.94
CA GLY A 85 -10.20 -38.33 38.08
C GLY A 85 -9.76 -38.79 36.69
N ASP A 86 -10.77 -39.10 35.88
CA ASP A 86 -10.62 -39.46 34.47
C ASP A 86 -10.50 -38.21 33.59
N PRO A 87 -9.58 -38.20 32.61
CA PRO A 87 -9.50 -37.11 31.65
C PRO A 87 -10.74 -37.08 30.75
N ILE A 88 -11.17 -35.88 30.37
CA ILE A 88 -12.25 -35.71 29.39
C ILE A 88 -11.73 -36.12 28.02
N ARG A 89 -12.16 -37.29 27.54
CA ARG A 89 -11.81 -37.84 26.21
C ARG A 89 -12.94 -37.56 25.23
N ALA A 90 -12.64 -36.89 24.12
CA ALA A 90 -13.59 -36.66 23.02
C ALA A 90 -13.41 -37.68 21.88
N ASP A 91 -13.40 -38.97 22.24
CA ASP A 91 -13.24 -40.13 21.36
C ASP A 91 -14.58 -40.83 21.04
N HIS A 92 -15.69 -40.13 21.24
CA HIS A 92 -17.05 -40.66 21.11
C HIS A 92 -17.90 -39.84 20.11
N PRO A 93 -19.11 -40.32 19.73
CA PRO A 93 -19.93 -39.68 18.71
C PRO A 93 -20.23 -38.20 19.03
N PHE A 94 -20.51 -37.42 17.98
CA PHE A 94 -20.72 -35.96 18.02
C PHE A 94 -19.46 -35.10 18.12
N TYR A 95 -18.27 -35.69 18.22
CA TYR A 95 -16.99 -35.00 18.12
C TYR A 95 -16.31 -35.34 16.80
N GLY A 96 -15.73 -34.34 16.15
CA GLY A 96 -15.01 -34.52 14.89
C GLY A 96 -15.86 -34.79 13.64
N ILE A 97 -17.18 -34.59 13.68
CA ILE A 97 -18.07 -34.91 12.54
C ILE A 97 -17.75 -34.07 11.30
N ASP A 98 -17.31 -32.83 11.47
CA ASP A 98 -17.03 -31.92 10.35
C ASP A 98 -15.61 -32.13 9.76
N PHE A 99 -14.80 -33.02 10.35
CA PHE A 99 -13.50 -33.37 9.78
C PHE A 99 -13.63 -34.35 8.60
N PRO A 100 -12.65 -34.37 7.68
CA PRO A 100 -12.59 -35.38 6.63
C PRO A 100 -12.62 -36.79 7.24
N GLY A 101 -13.69 -37.53 6.97
CA GLY A 101 -13.91 -38.89 7.49
C GLY A 101 -14.87 -38.98 8.69
N GLY A 102 -15.32 -37.86 9.27
CA GLY A 102 -16.38 -37.81 10.28
C GLY A 102 -16.12 -38.63 11.56
N ASN A 103 -14.85 -38.94 11.83
CA ASN A 103 -14.43 -39.72 12.99
C ASN A 103 -14.07 -38.81 14.16
N ALA A 104 -14.27 -39.30 15.38
CA ALA A 104 -13.83 -38.63 16.59
C ALA A 104 -12.32 -38.39 16.55
N THR A 105 -11.92 -37.11 16.68
CA THR A 105 -10.51 -36.69 16.56
C THR A 105 -9.83 -36.57 17.91
N GLY A 106 -10.57 -36.67 19.01
CA GLY A 106 -10.08 -36.38 20.34
C GLY A 106 -10.16 -34.90 20.73
N ARG A 107 -10.54 -34.01 19.81
CA ARG A 107 -10.88 -32.62 20.10
C ARG A 107 -12.28 -32.54 20.70
N VAL A 108 -12.50 -31.66 21.67
CA VAL A 108 -13.83 -31.37 22.23
C VAL A 108 -14.72 -30.50 21.31
N SER A 109 -14.48 -30.58 19.99
CA SER A 109 -15.15 -29.80 18.94
C SER A 109 -15.41 -30.65 17.69
N ASN A 110 -16.29 -30.16 16.81
CA ASN A 110 -16.50 -30.76 15.49
C ASN A 110 -15.50 -30.30 14.42
N GLY A 111 -14.77 -29.21 14.68
CA GLY A 111 -13.80 -28.63 13.75
C GLY A 111 -12.53 -28.15 14.45
N TYR A 112 -11.75 -27.33 13.73
CA TYR A 112 -10.51 -26.74 14.22
C TYR A 112 -10.71 -25.84 15.45
N THR A 113 -9.79 -25.96 16.41
CA THR A 113 -9.76 -25.11 17.62
C THR A 113 -8.95 -23.85 17.36
N MET A 114 -8.95 -22.90 18.30
CA MET A 114 -8.12 -21.69 18.20
C MET A 114 -6.63 -22.01 18.03
N ALA A 115 -6.16 -23.13 18.58
CA ALA A 115 -4.78 -23.59 18.40
C ALA A 115 -4.43 -23.80 16.92
N ASP A 116 -5.37 -24.37 16.16
CA ASP A 116 -5.20 -24.67 14.74
C ASP A 116 -5.20 -23.39 13.88
N PHE A 117 -5.91 -22.34 14.30
CA PHE A 117 -5.90 -21.04 13.63
C PHE A 117 -4.64 -20.22 13.91
N ILE A 118 -4.03 -20.40 15.07
CA ILE A 118 -2.81 -19.68 15.47
C ILE A 118 -1.56 -20.36 14.88
N GLY A 119 -1.60 -21.67 14.69
CA GLY A 119 -0.48 -22.47 14.17
C GLY A 119 -0.37 -22.60 12.64
N ASN A 120 -1.41 -22.21 11.88
CA ASN A 120 -1.43 -22.22 10.40
C ASN A 120 -1.23 -20.83 9.80
#